data_AF-A0A7R9PM87-F1
#
_entry.id   AF-A0A7R9PM87-F1
#
_cell.length_a   1.000
_cell.length_b   1.000
_cell.length_c   1.000
_cell.angle_alpha   90.00
_cell.angle_beta   90.00
_cell.angle_gamma   90.00
#
_symmetry.space_group_name_H-M   'P 1'
#
loop_
_entity.id
_entity.type
_entity.pdbx_description
1 polymer ?
#
loop_
_entity_poly.entity_id
_entity_poly.type
_entity_poly.pdbx_seq_one_letter_code
_entity_poly.pdbx_strand_id
1 'polypeptide(L)'
;MAKTSLARDVAAVALSCLWEGLDLQQANKRLANGAAKAGEETSALKMQLGEQKKQLEEQRRKLDEHKKGLDSKSRQLDEKEKSIVEADMKLKKEKMDQLEAQIQKGAAGGQGGDPHLRNRLAEMEKELDVHRKELEKSREDSKQSQVEMERLLQLVQMSQEEQNTKEKTIRDLQEALKNTQAKLRSQQTTNAQIEESRRREEDKVQDGGNKSARIAELEQDVRDLQEVLLDHSKSEGVQGEHVAALEEELEAKEARLAELEQQVVALGSALEEQGHLAELEELVGVVRHKDERIEELEEALRESVRITAGREQVLQQEETRRKQIMEKVGKLEQRLLSLQTAHALRCSTCRPLLTRLQDLERRLTQLLAERRDHLQDLTRMKQEALEAAISEKDAHLGLLEVSGIRTARQAEQADQLKADRRRLTDKLKEENEHSVRLLQEYSVPDTISHSLAATLNLEDDEKTHSNVQNGNLNQSSDLANALVMLSSTAEDGEIEVRISVGMN
;
A
#
# COMPACT_ATOMS: atom_id res chain seq x y z
N MET A 1 60.14 -36.56 29.15
CA MET A 1 59.51 -35.53 28.30
C MET A 1 58.24 -36.01 27.59
N ALA A 2 58.12 -37.28 27.16
CA ALA A 2 56.89 -37.79 26.51
C ALA A 2 55.64 -37.87 27.40
N LYS A 3 55.77 -38.31 28.67
CA LYS A 3 54.62 -38.41 29.60
C LYS A 3 53.97 -37.06 29.93
N THR A 4 54.75 -35.98 29.88
CA THR A 4 54.28 -34.62 30.16
C THR A 4 53.59 -33.97 28.97
N SER A 5 53.87 -34.38 27.72
CA SER A 5 53.12 -33.89 26.55
C SER A 5 51.76 -34.57 26.47
N LEU A 6 51.73 -35.90 26.62
CA LEU A 6 50.48 -36.67 26.59
C LEU A 6 49.47 -36.18 27.65
N ALA A 7 49.95 -35.82 28.86
CA ALA A 7 49.10 -35.26 29.90
C ALA A 7 48.55 -33.87 29.56
N ARG A 8 49.30 -33.05 28.82
CA ARG A 8 48.84 -31.74 28.34
C ARG A 8 47.84 -31.87 27.20
N ASP A 9 48.07 -32.80 26.29
CA ASP A 9 47.18 -33.03 25.15
C ASP A 9 45.82 -33.58 25.62
N VAL A 10 45.83 -34.52 26.58
CA VAL A 10 44.60 -35.02 27.21
C VAL A 10 43.88 -33.93 28.00
N ALA A 11 44.61 -33.05 28.69
CA ALA A 11 44.00 -31.91 29.39
C ALA A 11 43.41 -30.87 28.42
N ALA A 12 44.06 -30.63 27.27
CA ALA A 12 43.57 -29.73 26.24
C ALA A 12 42.29 -30.27 25.58
N VAL A 13 42.24 -31.56 25.26
CA VAL A 13 41.03 -32.22 24.74
C VAL A 13 39.90 -32.19 25.77
N ALA A 14 40.19 -32.47 27.04
CA ALA A 14 39.19 -32.41 28.11
C ALA A 14 38.64 -30.98 28.32
N LEU A 15 39.51 -29.96 28.26
CA LEU A 15 39.09 -28.56 28.32
C LEU A 15 38.24 -28.17 27.10
N SER A 16 38.61 -28.61 25.90
CA SER A 16 37.85 -28.34 24.67
C SER A 16 36.45 -28.98 24.73
N CYS A 17 36.35 -30.24 25.17
CA CYS A 17 35.05 -30.90 25.35
C CYS A 17 34.20 -30.25 26.45
N LEU A 18 34.82 -29.77 27.54
CA LEU A 18 34.11 -29.01 28.58
C LEU A 18 33.60 -27.65 28.06
N TRP A 19 34.38 -27.00 27.20
CA TRP A 19 34.01 -25.74 26.57
C TRP A 19 32.87 -25.91 25.57
N GLU A 20 32.96 -26.90 24.69
CA GLU A 20 31.86 -27.28 23.78
C GLU A 20 30.60 -27.69 24.54
N GLY A 21 30.74 -28.39 25.67
CA GLY A 21 29.61 -28.75 26.52
C GLY A 21 28.93 -27.52 27.15
N LEU A 22 29.71 -26.51 27.55
CA LEU A 22 29.19 -25.26 28.09
C LEU A 22 28.49 -24.43 27.01
N ASP A 23 29.07 -24.35 25.81
CA ASP A 23 28.49 -23.65 24.66
C ASP A 23 27.17 -24.31 24.21
N LEU A 24 27.12 -25.64 24.17
CA LEU A 24 25.89 -26.38 23.86
C LEU A 24 24.80 -26.14 24.90
N GLN A 25 25.15 -26.11 26.20
CA GLN A 25 24.21 -25.76 27.27
C GLN A 25 23.72 -24.31 27.13
N GLN A 26 24.60 -23.38 26.77
CA GLN A 26 24.23 -21.98 26.59
C GLN A 26 23.35 -21.77 25.36
N ALA A 27 23.63 -22.48 24.26
CA ALA A 27 22.79 -22.51 23.06
C ALA A 27 21.39 -23.09 23.35
N ASN A 28 21.32 -24.23 24.06
CA ASN A 28 20.05 -24.84 24.47
C ASN A 28 19.24 -23.92 25.39
N LYS A 29 19.89 -23.20 26.31
CA LYS A 29 19.22 -22.21 27.18
C LYS A 29 18.67 -21.03 26.39
N ARG A 30 19.39 -20.56 25.35
CA ARG A 30 18.92 -19.51 24.44
C ARG A 30 17.70 -19.98 23.63
N LEU A 31 17.73 -21.20 23.11
CA LEU A 31 16.61 -21.80 22.38
C LEU A 31 15.37 -21.98 23.27
N ALA A 32 15.53 -22.47 24.50
CA ALA A 32 14.43 -22.62 25.46
C ALA A 32 13.79 -21.27 25.82
N ASN A 33 14.60 -20.25 26.06
CA ASN A 33 14.10 -18.90 26.35
C ASN A 33 13.42 -18.27 25.11
N GLY A 34 13.94 -18.52 23.90
CA GLY A 34 13.31 -18.07 22.66
C GLY A 34 11.96 -18.73 22.42
N ALA A 35 11.85 -20.04 22.67
CA ALA A 35 10.59 -20.78 22.56
C ALA A 35 9.55 -20.34 23.60
N ALA A 36 9.97 -20.06 24.85
CA ALA A 36 9.09 -19.52 25.89
C ALA A 36 8.53 -18.14 25.51
N LYS A 37 9.39 -17.23 25.04
CA LYS A 37 8.97 -15.89 24.58
C LYS A 37 8.03 -15.96 23.38
N ALA A 38 8.32 -16.80 22.39
CA ALA A 38 7.43 -17.01 21.26
C ALA A 38 6.06 -17.60 21.70
N GLY A 39 6.05 -18.46 22.71
CA GLY A 39 4.81 -18.97 23.32
C GLY A 39 3.98 -17.89 24.02
N GLU A 40 4.62 -16.97 24.74
CA GLU A 40 3.95 -15.84 25.39
C GLU A 40 3.42 -14.82 24.36
N GLU A 41 4.21 -14.49 23.34
CA GLU A 41 3.80 -13.58 22.25
C GLU A 41 2.62 -14.15 21.45
N THR A 42 2.66 -15.45 21.13
CA THR A 42 1.54 -16.12 20.43
C THR A 42 0.28 -16.21 21.29
N SER A 43 0.42 -16.38 22.61
CA SER A 43 -0.70 -16.34 23.56
C SER A 43 -1.31 -14.94 23.66
N ALA A 44 -0.47 -13.90 23.77
CA ALA A 44 -0.91 -12.51 23.83
C ALA A 44 -1.65 -12.08 22.54
N LEU A 45 -1.12 -12.46 21.36
CA LEU A 45 -1.77 -12.21 20.08
C LEU A 45 -3.12 -12.93 19.96
N LYS A 46 -3.23 -14.19 20.42
CA LYS A 46 -4.51 -14.91 20.46
C LYS A 46 -5.54 -14.20 21.35
N MET A 47 -5.10 -13.66 22.49
CA MET A 47 -5.98 -12.91 23.39
C MET A 47 -6.46 -11.60 22.75
N GLN A 48 -5.56 -10.84 22.12
CA GLN A 48 -5.90 -9.62 21.39
C GLN A 48 -6.88 -9.90 20.23
N LEU A 49 -6.66 -10.98 19.49
CA LEU A 49 -7.53 -11.37 18.37
C LEU A 49 -8.90 -11.85 18.87
N GLY A 50 -8.96 -12.48 20.05
CA GLY A 50 -10.21 -12.81 20.74
C GLY A 50 -10.98 -11.57 21.20
N GLU A 51 -10.29 -10.57 21.73
CA GLU A 51 -10.91 -9.30 22.14
C GLU A 51 -11.42 -8.50 20.93
N GLN A 52 -10.64 -8.42 19.85
CA GLN A 52 -11.08 -7.81 18.59
C GLN A 52 -12.31 -8.51 18.00
N LYS A 53 -12.38 -9.85 18.05
CA LYS A 53 -13.56 -10.61 17.62
C LYS A 53 -14.80 -10.26 18.46
N LYS A 54 -14.68 -10.18 19.78
CA LYS A 54 -15.78 -9.77 20.67
C LYS A 54 -16.26 -8.36 20.35
N GLN A 55 -15.33 -7.42 20.12
CA GLN A 55 -15.68 -6.05 19.73
C GLN A 55 -16.44 -6.00 18.39
N LEU A 56 -16.02 -6.79 17.40
CA LEU A 56 -16.73 -6.91 16.12
C LEU A 56 -18.12 -7.54 16.26
N GLU A 57 -18.26 -8.56 17.11
CA GLU A 57 -19.56 -9.18 17.41
C GLU A 57 -20.51 -8.20 18.10
N GLU A 58 -20.02 -7.42 19.06
CA GLU A 58 -20.78 -6.38 19.76
C GLU A 58 -21.23 -5.27 18.78
N GLN A 59 -20.35 -4.81 17.88
CA GLN A 59 -20.71 -3.85 16.83
C GLN A 59 -21.77 -4.41 15.88
N ARG A 60 -21.63 -5.69 15.49
CA ARG A 60 -22.60 -6.38 14.62
C ARG A 60 -23.96 -6.48 15.29
N ARG A 61 -23.99 -6.78 16.60
CA ARG A 61 -25.24 -6.83 17.39
C ARG A 61 -25.92 -5.46 17.46
N LYS A 62 -25.16 -4.38 17.70
CA LYS A 62 -25.70 -3.01 17.67
C LYS A 62 -26.27 -2.65 16.30
N LEU A 63 -25.60 -3.03 15.21
CA LEU A 63 -26.12 -2.84 13.85
C LEU A 63 -27.42 -3.62 13.60
N ASP A 64 -27.51 -4.86 14.06
CA ASP A 64 -28.72 -5.67 13.96
C ASP A 64 -29.89 -5.07 14.78
N GLU A 65 -29.60 -4.49 15.96
CA GLU A 65 -30.58 -3.74 16.76
C GLU A 65 -31.04 -2.46 16.05
N HIS A 66 -30.11 -1.68 15.48
CA HIS A 66 -30.44 -0.50 14.67
C HIS A 66 -31.27 -0.84 13.44
N LYS A 67 -30.94 -1.94 12.74
CA LYS A 67 -31.70 -2.43 11.60
C LYS A 67 -33.13 -2.78 11.98
N LYS A 68 -33.34 -3.52 13.07
CA LYS A 68 -34.69 -3.81 13.59
C LYS A 68 -35.45 -2.53 13.97
N GLY A 69 -34.75 -1.56 14.55
CA GLY A 69 -35.33 -0.24 14.85
C GLY A 69 -35.77 0.52 13.60
N LEU A 70 -34.97 0.48 12.52
CA LEU A 70 -35.31 1.07 11.23
C LEU A 70 -36.50 0.34 10.57
N ASP A 71 -36.53 -0.99 10.60
CA ASP A 71 -37.65 -1.77 10.06
C ASP A 71 -38.97 -1.44 10.79
N SER A 72 -38.92 -1.26 12.12
CA SER A 72 -40.08 -0.83 12.91
C SER A 72 -40.52 0.60 12.55
N LYS A 73 -39.59 1.53 12.38
CA LYS A 73 -39.89 2.91 11.96
C LYS A 73 -40.45 2.97 10.54
N SER A 74 -39.92 2.15 9.63
CA SER A 74 -40.42 2.03 8.25
C SER A 74 -41.89 1.59 8.25
N ARG A 75 -42.24 0.55 9.01
CA ARG A 75 -43.63 0.10 9.12
C ARG A 75 -44.55 1.17 9.72
N GLN A 76 -44.09 1.92 10.72
CA GLN A 76 -44.85 3.03 11.28
C GLN A 76 -45.04 4.18 10.29
N LEU A 77 -44.06 4.43 9.42
CA LEU A 77 -44.19 5.41 8.34
C LEU A 77 -45.21 4.93 7.30
N ASP A 78 -45.16 3.67 6.89
CA ASP A 78 -46.13 3.09 5.95
C ASP A 78 -47.57 3.16 6.51
N GLU A 79 -47.75 2.91 7.81
CA GLU A 79 -49.05 3.04 8.48
C GLU A 79 -49.53 4.49 8.54
N LYS A 80 -48.63 5.44 8.84
CA LYS A 80 -48.94 6.88 8.85
C LYS A 80 -49.25 7.39 7.45
N GLU A 81 -48.55 6.92 6.43
CA GLU A 81 -48.79 7.28 5.03
C GLU A 81 -50.17 6.79 4.58
N LYS A 82 -50.54 5.53 4.92
CA LYS A 82 -51.90 5.03 4.69
C LYS A 82 -52.95 5.87 5.42
N SER A 83 -52.71 6.25 6.67
CA SER A 83 -53.64 7.09 7.44
C SER A 83 -53.80 8.50 6.83
N ILE A 84 -52.73 9.08 6.31
CA ILE A 84 -52.78 10.37 5.60
C ILE A 84 -53.59 10.24 4.31
N VAL A 85 -53.36 9.20 3.51
CA VAL A 85 -54.12 8.94 2.28
C VAL A 85 -55.61 8.76 2.58
N GLU A 86 -55.96 8.04 3.64
CA GLU A 86 -57.35 7.89 4.09
C GLU A 86 -57.97 9.21 4.55
N ALA A 87 -57.23 10.03 5.29
CA ALA A 87 -57.69 11.34 5.73
C ALA A 87 -57.91 12.29 4.53
N ASP A 88 -57.02 12.27 3.55
CA ASP A 88 -57.14 13.03 2.31
C ASP A 88 -58.34 12.59 1.48
N MET A 89 -58.60 11.28 1.38
CA MET A 89 -59.81 10.77 0.70
C MET A 89 -61.09 11.23 1.41
N LYS A 90 -61.13 11.18 2.75
CA LYS A 90 -62.27 11.68 3.53
C LYS A 90 -62.47 13.18 3.34
N LEU A 91 -61.41 13.96 3.40
CA LEU A 91 -61.47 15.42 3.23
C LEU A 91 -61.89 15.82 1.80
N LYS A 92 -61.46 15.07 0.78
CA LYS A 92 -61.95 15.24 -0.60
C LYS A 92 -63.43 14.88 -0.73
N LYS A 93 -63.89 13.80 -0.09
CA LYS A 93 -65.29 13.39 -0.08
C LYS A 93 -66.18 14.43 0.60
N GLU A 94 -65.79 14.93 1.78
CA GLU A 94 -66.52 15.98 2.49
C GLU A 94 -66.62 17.28 1.68
N LYS A 95 -65.55 17.65 0.95
CA LYS A 95 -65.58 18.81 0.05
C LYS A 95 -66.49 18.58 -1.16
N MET A 96 -66.51 17.38 -1.74
CA MET A 96 -67.44 17.03 -2.81
C MET A 96 -68.89 17.08 -2.33
N ASP A 97 -69.20 16.49 -1.17
CA ASP A 97 -70.55 16.51 -0.58
C ASP A 97 -71.00 17.95 -0.25
N GLN A 98 -70.08 18.82 0.20
CA GLN A 98 -70.36 20.24 0.44
C GLN A 98 -70.64 21.01 -0.86
N LEU A 99 -69.89 20.76 -1.93
CA LEU A 99 -70.11 21.39 -3.23
C LEU A 99 -71.41 20.89 -3.87
N GLU A 100 -71.71 19.60 -3.78
CA GLU A 100 -73.00 19.04 -4.21
C GLU A 100 -74.17 19.65 -3.43
N ALA A 101 -74.06 19.81 -2.11
CA ALA A 101 -75.08 20.46 -1.30
C ALA A 101 -75.26 21.96 -1.64
N GLN A 102 -74.19 22.67 -2.01
CA GLN A 102 -74.27 24.06 -2.48
C GLN A 102 -74.90 24.17 -3.87
N ILE A 103 -74.59 23.24 -4.78
CA ILE A 103 -75.21 23.17 -6.12
C ILE A 103 -76.70 22.81 -6.00
N GLN A 104 -77.07 21.85 -5.15
CA GLN A 104 -78.47 21.49 -4.91
C GLN A 104 -79.28 22.67 -4.33
N LYS A 105 -78.66 23.47 -3.44
CA LYS A 105 -79.26 24.70 -2.88
C LYS A 105 -79.30 25.85 -3.89
N GLY A 106 -78.31 25.95 -4.78
CA GLY A 106 -78.25 26.96 -5.84
C GLY A 106 -79.19 26.67 -7.01
N ALA A 107 -79.46 25.40 -7.32
CA ALA A 107 -80.37 24.98 -8.39
C ALA A 107 -81.85 25.27 -8.11
N ALA A 108 -82.22 25.63 -6.88
CA ALA A 108 -83.57 26.05 -6.52
C ALA A 108 -83.85 27.56 -6.77
N GLY A 109 -82.87 28.33 -7.23
CA GLY A 109 -83.00 29.77 -7.37
C GLY A 109 -82.41 30.34 -8.64
N GLY A 110 -83.26 30.53 -9.66
CA GLY A 110 -83.17 31.68 -10.56
C GLY A 110 -82.34 31.50 -11.84
N GLN A 111 -83.07 31.41 -12.95
CA GLN A 111 -82.59 31.72 -14.30
C GLN A 111 -82.02 33.14 -14.38
N GLY A 112 -80.87 33.29 -15.04
CA GLY A 112 -80.31 34.60 -15.41
C GLY A 112 -78.78 34.62 -15.42
N GLY A 113 -78.17 33.90 -16.36
CA GLY A 113 -76.70 33.85 -16.49
C GLY A 113 -76.16 35.10 -17.18
N ASP A 114 -75.48 35.96 -16.41
CA ASP A 114 -74.67 37.07 -16.89
C ASP A 114 -73.60 36.58 -17.89
N PRO A 115 -73.47 37.17 -19.10
CA PRO A 115 -72.45 36.81 -20.09
C PRO A 115 -71.02 36.79 -19.53
N HIS A 116 -70.73 37.62 -18.52
CA HIS A 116 -69.43 37.67 -17.86
C HIS A 116 -69.13 36.39 -17.05
N LEU A 117 -70.14 35.81 -16.39
CA LEU A 117 -69.99 34.55 -15.66
C LEU A 117 -69.81 33.37 -16.63
N ARG A 118 -70.47 33.41 -17.79
CA ARG A 118 -70.31 32.38 -18.82
C ARG A 118 -68.91 32.39 -19.45
N ASN A 119 -68.36 33.59 -19.71
CA ASN A 119 -66.99 33.73 -20.20
C ASN A 119 -65.98 33.26 -19.15
N ARG A 120 -66.18 33.61 -17.87
CA ARG A 120 -65.31 33.18 -16.79
C ARG A 120 -65.37 31.67 -16.54
N LEU A 121 -66.54 31.04 -16.71
CA LEU A 121 -66.67 29.58 -16.70
C LEU A 121 -65.93 28.94 -17.88
N ALA A 122 -66.04 29.50 -19.09
CA ALA A 122 -65.32 29.01 -20.27
C ALA A 122 -63.79 29.19 -20.16
N GLU A 123 -63.33 30.26 -19.51
CA GLU A 123 -61.91 30.48 -19.20
C GLU A 123 -61.40 29.46 -18.17
N MET A 124 -62.16 29.24 -17.08
CA MET A 124 -61.82 28.21 -16.09
C MET A 124 -61.83 26.80 -16.68
N GLU A 125 -62.75 26.49 -17.60
CA GLU A 125 -62.77 25.21 -18.32
C GLU A 125 -61.53 25.03 -19.21
N LYS A 126 -61.09 26.09 -19.91
CA LYS A 126 -59.85 26.07 -20.69
C LYS A 126 -58.61 25.90 -19.80
N GLU A 127 -58.54 26.58 -18.67
CA GLU A 127 -57.45 26.44 -17.71
C GLU A 127 -57.39 25.02 -17.14
N LEU A 128 -58.55 24.41 -16.82
CA LEU A 128 -58.63 23.02 -16.39
C LEU A 128 -58.14 22.05 -17.47
N ASP A 129 -58.47 22.28 -18.74
CA ASP A 129 -57.98 21.44 -19.84
C ASP A 129 -56.49 21.61 -20.11
N VAL A 130 -55.93 22.82 -19.92
CA VAL A 130 -54.48 23.05 -19.96
C VAL A 130 -53.79 22.29 -18.84
N HIS A 131 -54.26 22.42 -17.59
CA HIS A 131 -53.68 21.69 -16.47
C HIS A 131 -53.82 20.17 -16.58
N ARG A 132 -54.91 19.67 -17.17
CA ARG A 132 -55.05 18.23 -17.49
C ARG A 132 -53.99 17.76 -18.48
N LYS A 133 -53.77 18.51 -19.57
CA LYS A 133 -52.74 18.19 -20.56
C LYS A 133 -51.33 18.29 -19.98
N GLU A 134 -51.07 19.26 -19.10
CA GLU A 134 -49.80 19.37 -18.38
C GLU A 134 -49.57 18.18 -17.44
N LEU A 135 -50.62 17.72 -16.76
CA LEU A 135 -50.57 16.56 -15.87
C LEU A 135 -50.37 15.25 -16.65
N GLU A 136 -51.02 15.09 -17.79
CA GLU A 136 -50.78 13.95 -18.70
C GLU A 136 -49.35 13.97 -19.26
N LYS A 137 -48.86 15.14 -19.68
CA LYS A 137 -47.48 15.29 -20.15
C LYS A 137 -46.47 14.96 -19.05
N SER A 138 -46.66 15.49 -17.84
CA SER A 138 -45.78 15.18 -16.70
C SER A 138 -45.84 13.70 -16.31
N ARG A 139 -46.98 13.03 -16.46
CA ARG A 139 -47.10 11.57 -16.26
C ARG A 139 -46.34 10.79 -17.32
N GLU A 140 -46.40 11.21 -18.58
CA GLU A 140 -45.70 10.53 -19.67
C GLU A 140 -44.18 10.74 -19.56
N ASP A 141 -43.72 11.95 -19.24
CA ASP A 141 -42.31 12.24 -18.97
C ASP A 141 -41.77 11.38 -17.80
N SER A 142 -42.59 11.17 -16.75
CA SER A 142 -42.24 10.28 -15.64
C SER A 142 -42.12 8.81 -16.07
N LYS A 143 -42.98 8.33 -16.97
CA LYS A 143 -42.89 6.95 -17.49
C LYS A 143 -41.68 6.79 -18.40
N GLN A 144 -41.40 7.76 -19.25
CA GLN A 144 -40.22 7.75 -20.11
C GLN A 144 -38.94 7.73 -19.27
N SER A 145 -38.85 8.57 -18.24
CA SER A 145 -37.74 8.55 -17.29
C SER A 145 -37.62 7.22 -16.54
N GLN A 146 -38.75 6.58 -16.16
CA GLN A 146 -38.74 5.26 -15.55
C GLN A 146 -38.19 4.18 -16.50
N VAL A 147 -38.60 4.19 -17.77
CA VAL A 147 -38.09 3.24 -18.79
C VAL A 147 -36.60 3.46 -19.04
N GLU A 148 -36.13 4.71 -19.08
CA GLU A 148 -34.70 5.02 -19.21
C GLU A 148 -33.90 4.55 -17.99
N MET A 149 -34.45 4.71 -16.78
CA MET A 149 -33.85 4.17 -15.55
C MET A 149 -33.70 2.64 -15.62
N GLU A 150 -34.76 1.94 -16.02
CA GLU A 150 -34.74 0.48 -16.19
C GLU A 150 -33.70 0.04 -17.23
N ARG A 151 -33.60 0.77 -18.35
CA ARG A 151 -32.57 0.53 -19.37
C ARG A 151 -31.16 0.74 -18.85
N LEU A 152 -30.92 1.81 -18.08
CA LEU A 152 -29.61 2.08 -17.46
C LEU A 152 -29.25 1.00 -16.43
N LEU A 153 -30.20 0.57 -15.60
CA LEU A 153 -29.99 -0.53 -14.66
C LEU A 153 -29.61 -1.82 -15.38
N GLN A 154 -30.26 -2.13 -16.49
CA GLN A 154 -29.92 -3.30 -17.30
C GLN A 154 -28.51 -3.21 -17.89
N LEU A 155 -28.10 -2.03 -18.38
CA LEU A 155 -26.74 -1.82 -18.89
C LEU A 155 -25.68 -1.98 -17.79
N VAL A 156 -25.94 -1.45 -16.58
CA VAL A 156 -25.06 -1.60 -15.43
C VAL A 156 -24.97 -3.08 -15.03
N GLN A 157 -26.09 -3.81 -15.02
CA GLN A 157 -26.10 -5.24 -14.72
C GLN A 157 -25.29 -6.04 -15.74
N MET A 158 -25.52 -5.82 -17.05
CA MET A 158 -24.73 -6.51 -18.08
C MET A 158 -23.25 -6.14 -17.99
N SER A 159 -22.92 -4.87 -17.73
CA SER A 159 -21.53 -4.44 -17.53
C SER A 159 -20.88 -5.10 -16.32
N GLN A 160 -21.63 -5.30 -15.23
CA GLN A 160 -21.14 -6.00 -14.04
C GLN A 160 -20.95 -7.49 -14.30
N GLU A 161 -21.86 -8.14 -15.05
CA GLU A 161 -21.73 -9.54 -15.46
C GLU A 161 -20.52 -9.75 -16.40
N GLU A 162 -20.31 -8.84 -17.35
CA GLU A 162 -19.10 -8.82 -18.18
C GLU A 162 -17.83 -8.64 -17.35
N GLN A 163 -17.85 -7.76 -16.34
CA GLN A 163 -16.71 -7.58 -15.45
C GLN A 163 -16.44 -8.86 -14.64
N ASN A 164 -17.47 -9.48 -14.09
CA ASN A 164 -17.35 -10.73 -13.32
C ASN A 164 -16.80 -11.89 -14.18
N THR A 165 -17.19 -11.97 -15.46
CA THR A 165 -16.64 -12.98 -16.38
C THR A 165 -15.18 -12.71 -16.70
N LYS A 166 -14.80 -11.45 -16.95
CA LYS A 166 -13.39 -11.04 -17.14
C LYS A 166 -12.56 -11.31 -15.89
N GLU A 167 -13.08 -11.06 -14.69
CA GLU A 167 -12.38 -11.40 -13.43
C GLU A 167 -12.23 -12.90 -13.24
N LYS A 168 -13.20 -13.70 -13.69
CA LYS A 168 -13.07 -15.17 -13.68
C LYS A 168 -11.99 -15.64 -14.65
N THR A 169 -11.94 -15.13 -15.88
CA THR A 169 -10.88 -15.51 -16.84
C THR A 169 -9.50 -15.07 -16.36
N ILE A 170 -9.38 -13.90 -15.74
CA ILE A 170 -8.13 -13.46 -15.11
C ILE A 170 -7.70 -14.42 -14.01
N ARG A 171 -8.61 -14.85 -13.14
CA ARG A 171 -8.31 -15.85 -12.09
C ARG A 171 -7.86 -17.18 -12.68
N ASP A 172 -8.56 -17.69 -13.69
CA ASP A 172 -8.21 -18.95 -14.34
C ASP A 172 -6.84 -18.86 -15.04
N LEU A 173 -6.52 -17.73 -15.67
CA LEU A 173 -5.21 -17.48 -16.29
C LEU A 173 -4.09 -17.34 -15.24
N GLN A 174 -4.35 -16.69 -14.11
CA GLN A 174 -3.39 -16.59 -13.00
C GLN A 174 -3.10 -17.97 -12.39
N GLU A 175 -4.11 -18.82 -12.26
CA GLU A 175 -3.94 -20.20 -11.78
C GLU A 175 -3.16 -21.06 -12.79
N ALA A 176 -3.46 -20.92 -14.09
CA ALA A 176 -2.69 -21.58 -15.15
C ALA A 176 -1.21 -21.16 -15.13
N LEU A 177 -0.93 -19.86 -14.97
CA LEU A 177 0.45 -19.34 -14.86
C LEU A 177 1.18 -19.89 -13.63
N LYS A 178 0.48 -19.98 -12.48
CA LYS A 178 1.05 -20.58 -11.27
C LYS A 178 1.37 -22.06 -11.46
N ASN A 179 0.50 -22.80 -12.14
CA ASN A 179 0.68 -24.21 -12.43
C ASN A 179 1.83 -24.46 -13.43
N THR A 180 1.98 -23.62 -14.46
CA THR A 180 3.13 -23.71 -15.38
C THR A 180 4.44 -23.36 -14.69
N GLN A 181 4.46 -22.34 -13.83
CA GLN A 181 5.63 -21.98 -13.05
C GLN A 181 6.03 -23.09 -12.05
N ALA A 182 5.06 -23.77 -11.44
CA ALA A 182 5.31 -24.92 -10.57
C ALA A 182 5.89 -26.12 -11.35
N LYS A 183 5.37 -26.39 -12.57
CA LYS A 183 5.91 -27.43 -13.45
C LYS A 183 7.34 -27.13 -13.89
N LEU A 184 7.65 -25.87 -14.23
CA LEU A 184 9.00 -25.45 -14.62
C LEU A 184 10.00 -25.68 -13.48
N ARG A 185 9.62 -25.31 -12.24
CA ARG A 185 10.46 -25.56 -11.05
C ARG A 185 10.68 -27.05 -10.80
N SER A 186 9.63 -27.87 -10.92
CA SER A 186 9.74 -29.33 -10.80
C SER A 186 10.69 -29.91 -11.85
N GLN A 187 10.56 -29.47 -13.11
CA GLN A 187 11.41 -29.91 -14.21
C GLN A 187 12.88 -29.47 -14.05
N GLN A 188 13.13 -28.28 -13.50
CA GLN A 188 14.48 -27.82 -13.14
C GLN A 188 15.11 -28.71 -12.06
N THR A 189 14.34 -29.10 -11.04
CA THR A 189 14.86 -30.00 -9.99
C THR A 189 15.18 -31.40 -10.48
N THR A 190 14.39 -31.95 -11.42
CA THR A 190 14.68 -33.26 -12.01
C THR A 190 15.92 -33.21 -12.91
N ASN A 191 16.10 -32.15 -13.68
CA ASN A 191 17.29 -31.99 -14.53
C ASN A 191 18.57 -31.84 -13.70
N ALA A 192 18.52 -31.11 -12.57
CA ALA A 192 19.65 -31.00 -11.65
C ALA A 192 20.07 -32.35 -11.04
N GLN A 193 19.10 -33.22 -10.70
CA GLN A 193 19.38 -34.56 -10.19
C GLN A 193 20.02 -35.48 -11.23
N ILE A 194 19.61 -35.36 -12.51
CA ILE A 194 20.21 -36.12 -13.62
C ILE A 194 21.66 -35.69 -13.83
N GLU A 195 21.94 -34.39 -13.83
CA GLU A 195 23.29 -33.85 -13.99
C GLU A 195 24.23 -34.31 -12.87
N GLU A 196 23.74 -34.32 -11.61
CA GLU A 196 24.50 -34.81 -10.46
C GLU A 196 24.77 -36.32 -10.53
N SER A 197 23.83 -37.10 -11.07
CA SER A 197 24.04 -38.53 -11.30
C SER A 197 25.08 -38.83 -12.38
N ARG A 198 25.17 -37.97 -13.41
CA ARG A 198 26.18 -38.07 -14.48
C ARG A 198 27.58 -37.75 -13.95
N ARG A 199 27.71 -36.72 -13.12
CA ARG A 199 28.99 -36.38 -12.44
C ARG A 199 29.49 -37.51 -11.54
N ARG A 200 28.60 -38.20 -10.82
CA ARG A 200 28.97 -39.36 -9.97
C ARG A 200 29.39 -40.60 -10.77
N GLU A 201 28.99 -40.71 -12.04
CA GLU A 201 29.46 -41.77 -12.94
C GLU A 201 30.84 -41.42 -13.51
N GLU A 202 31.09 -40.14 -13.81
CA GLU A 202 32.39 -39.64 -14.29
C GLU A 202 33.50 -39.84 -13.23
N ASP A 203 33.21 -39.66 -11.93
CA ASP A 203 34.17 -39.86 -10.82
C ASP A 203 34.60 -41.34 -10.59
N LYS A 204 33.94 -42.34 -11.20
CA LYS A 204 34.25 -43.76 -10.99
C LYS A 204 35.28 -44.34 -11.97
N VAL A 205 35.71 -43.57 -12.97
CA VAL A 205 36.54 -44.06 -14.08
C VAL A 205 38.05 -43.88 -13.86
N GLN A 206 38.48 -43.27 -12.74
CA GLN A 206 39.87 -42.88 -12.52
C GLN A 206 40.55 -43.66 -11.38
N ASP A 207 40.79 -44.96 -11.61
CA ASP A 207 41.69 -45.79 -10.78
C ASP A 207 42.45 -46.80 -11.66
N GLY A 208 43.78 -46.66 -11.75
CA GLY A 208 44.64 -47.50 -12.60
C GLY A 208 46.11 -47.07 -12.59
N GLY A 209 46.87 -47.56 -11.62
CA GLY A 209 48.25 -47.12 -11.32
C GLY A 209 49.43 -47.88 -11.94
N ASN A 210 50.62 -47.38 -11.57
CA ASN A 210 51.93 -48.02 -11.39
C ASN A 210 52.55 -48.89 -12.50
N LYS A 211 53.60 -48.36 -13.17
CA LYS A 211 54.82 -49.10 -13.59
C LYS A 211 56.07 -48.20 -13.64
N SER A 212 56.67 -47.92 -12.48
CA SER A 212 57.94 -47.16 -12.29
C SER A 212 59.10 -48.05 -11.81
N ALA A 213 59.31 -49.22 -12.42
CA ALA A 213 60.33 -50.17 -11.93
C ALA A 213 61.13 -50.91 -13.01
N ARG A 214 61.30 -50.32 -14.21
CA ARG A 214 62.04 -50.96 -15.33
C ARG A 214 63.17 -50.11 -15.92
N ILE A 215 63.43 -48.93 -15.35
CA ILE A 215 64.42 -47.98 -15.88
C ILE A 215 65.80 -48.14 -15.20
N ALA A 216 65.88 -48.78 -14.03
CA ALA A 216 67.13 -48.90 -13.28
C ALA A 216 68.06 -50.05 -13.72
N GLU A 217 67.64 -50.94 -14.62
CA GLU A 217 68.42 -52.14 -15.01
C GLU A 217 69.09 -52.02 -16.40
N LEU A 218 68.75 -50.99 -17.21
CA LEU A 218 69.24 -50.85 -18.59
C LEU A 218 70.39 -49.83 -18.75
N GLU A 219 70.79 -49.15 -17.67
CA GLU A 219 71.92 -48.20 -17.70
C GLU A 219 73.26 -48.86 -17.34
N GLN A 220 73.26 -50.13 -16.93
CA GLN A 220 74.48 -50.84 -16.52
C GLN A 220 75.12 -51.65 -17.66
N ASP A 221 74.36 -52.02 -18.70
CA ASP A 221 74.82 -52.93 -19.76
C ASP A 221 75.31 -52.23 -21.05
N VAL A 222 75.29 -50.89 -21.12
CA VAL A 222 75.79 -50.10 -22.28
C VAL A 222 77.19 -49.51 -22.02
N ARG A 223 77.77 -49.71 -20.82
CA ARG A 223 79.14 -49.28 -20.52
C ARG A 223 80.21 -50.33 -20.81
N ASP A 224 79.83 -51.59 -21.01
CA ASP A 224 80.74 -52.66 -21.39
C ASP A 224 80.51 -53.03 -22.85
N LEU A 225 81.34 -52.45 -23.73
CA LEU A 225 81.72 -52.89 -25.09
C LEU A 225 81.91 -51.70 -26.07
N GLN A 226 82.81 -50.78 -25.70
CA GLN A 226 83.67 -50.11 -26.68
C GLN A 226 85.03 -50.78 -26.64
N GLU A 227 85.31 -51.72 -27.56
CA GLU A 227 86.69 -51.93 -28.01
C GLU A 227 86.81 -52.67 -29.36
N VAL A 228 87.66 -52.09 -30.20
CA VAL A 228 88.40 -52.62 -31.36
C VAL A 228 87.64 -52.85 -32.67
N LEU A 229 88.07 -52.08 -33.69
CA LEU A 229 88.45 -52.43 -35.08
C LEU A 229 88.37 -51.10 -35.88
N LEU A 230 89.29 -50.68 -36.74
CA LEU A 230 90.34 -51.35 -37.49
C LEU A 230 91.27 -50.27 -38.11
N ASP A 231 92.53 -50.64 -38.32
CA ASP A 231 93.65 -49.82 -38.78
C ASP A 231 93.61 -49.33 -40.26
N HIS A 232 94.11 -48.10 -40.45
CA HIS A 232 95.09 -47.61 -41.47
C HIS A 232 94.92 -48.04 -42.96
N SER A 233 94.99 -47.15 -43.97
CA SER A 233 96.17 -46.36 -44.37
C SER A 233 96.00 -45.63 -45.73
N LYS A 234 96.54 -44.39 -45.79
CA LYS A 234 97.37 -43.71 -46.84
C LYS A 234 96.89 -43.68 -48.33
N SER A 235 97.00 -42.59 -49.11
CA SER A 235 97.67 -41.29 -48.96
C SER A 235 97.22 -40.28 -50.05
N GLU A 236 97.43 -38.99 -49.74
CA GLU A 236 97.84 -37.86 -50.60
C GLU A 236 96.84 -37.18 -51.56
N GLY A 237 96.73 -35.85 -51.38
CA GLY A 237 96.18 -34.92 -52.38
C GLY A 237 95.65 -33.61 -51.78
N VAL A 238 96.56 -32.66 -51.52
CA VAL A 238 96.29 -31.33 -50.97
C VAL A 238 95.28 -30.54 -51.82
N GLN A 239 94.13 -30.23 -51.23
CA GLN A 239 93.21 -29.07 -51.43
C GLN A 239 91.85 -29.27 -50.73
N GLY A 240 91.70 -30.30 -49.88
CA GLY A 240 90.49 -30.59 -49.11
C GLY A 240 90.48 -30.05 -47.68
N GLU A 241 91.57 -29.56 -47.09
CA GLU A 241 91.62 -29.29 -45.63
C GLU A 241 90.78 -28.09 -45.17
N HIS A 242 90.64 -27.03 -45.96
CA HIS A 242 89.73 -25.92 -45.61
C HIS A 242 88.26 -26.23 -45.90
N VAL A 243 88.00 -27.06 -46.91
CA VAL A 243 86.63 -27.50 -47.21
C VAL A 243 86.19 -28.52 -46.16
N ALA A 244 87.04 -29.47 -45.79
CA ALA A 244 86.79 -30.45 -44.74
C ALA A 244 86.66 -29.82 -43.35
N ALA A 245 87.45 -28.81 -43.00
CA ALA A 245 87.31 -28.10 -41.72
C ALA A 245 86.00 -27.28 -41.66
N LEU A 246 85.59 -26.68 -42.77
CA LEU A 246 84.30 -25.98 -42.86
C LEU A 246 83.13 -26.97 -42.91
N GLU A 247 83.29 -28.15 -43.53
CA GLU A 247 82.32 -29.24 -43.52
C GLU A 247 82.17 -29.83 -42.12
N GLU A 248 83.26 -30.05 -41.38
CA GLU A 248 83.23 -30.51 -39.98
C GLU A 248 82.60 -29.46 -39.04
N GLU A 249 82.87 -28.17 -39.26
CA GLU A 249 82.22 -27.09 -38.51
C GLU A 249 80.73 -26.92 -38.91
N LEU A 250 80.38 -27.21 -40.17
CA LEU A 250 79.00 -27.25 -40.66
C LEU A 250 78.26 -28.43 -40.01
N GLU A 251 78.83 -29.63 -40.02
CA GLU A 251 78.29 -30.82 -39.38
C GLU A 251 78.15 -30.64 -37.87
N ALA A 252 79.10 -29.97 -37.20
CA ALA A 252 79.00 -29.64 -35.78
C ALA A 252 77.87 -28.63 -35.50
N LYS A 253 77.67 -27.63 -36.37
CA LYS A 253 76.56 -26.68 -36.26
C LYS A 253 75.22 -27.31 -36.61
N GLU A 254 75.17 -28.23 -37.58
CA GLU A 254 74.00 -29.03 -37.91
C GLU A 254 73.63 -29.95 -36.76
N ALA A 255 74.60 -30.58 -36.09
CA ALA A 255 74.38 -31.37 -34.88
C ALA A 255 73.86 -30.51 -33.72
N ARG A 256 74.40 -29.29 -33.54
CA ARG A 256 73.93 -28.36 -32.51
C ARG A 256 72.53 -27.81 -32.82
N LEU A 257 72.22 -27.57 -34.09
CA LEU A 257 70.87 -27.21 -34.53
C LEU A 257 69.90 -28.35 -34.27
N ALA A 258 70.27 -29.59 -34.59
CA ALA A 258 69.46 -30.77 -34.29
C ALA A 258 69.21 -30.97 -32.78
N GLU A 259 70.22 -30.69 -31.94
CA GLU A 259 70.08 -30.74 -30.48
C GLU A 259 69.13 -29.64 -29.95
N LEU A 260 69.24 -28.42 -30.47
CA LEU A 260 68.33 -27.32 -30.11
C LEU A 260 66.91 -27.58 -30.60
N GLU A 261 66.75 -28.15 -31.79
CA GLU A 261 65.46 -28.58 -32.32
C GLU A 261 64.83 -29.66 -31.43
N GLN A 262 65.61 -30.65 -30.98
CA GLN A 262 65.14 -31.64 -30.01
C GLN A 262 64.77 -31.03 -28.65
N GLN A 263 65.53 -30.05 -28.16
CA GLN A 263 65.20 -29.35 -26.92
C GLN A 263 63.91 -28.53 -27.04
N VAL A 264 63.69 -27.87 -28.17
CA VAL A 264 62.44 -27.14 -28.45
C VAL A 264 61.26 -28.10 -28.51
N VAL A 265 61.41 -29.25 -29.17
CA VAL A 265 60.37 -30.29 -29.22
C VAL A 265 60.09 -30.85 -27.82
N ALA A 266 61.12 -31.15 -27.03
CA ALA A 266 60.95 -31.67 -25.67
C ALA A 266 60.28 -30.67 -24.72
N LEU A 267 60.62 -29.38 -24.82
CA LEU A 267 59.95 -28.32 -24.07
C LEU A 267 58.50 -28.13 -24.54
N GLY A 268 58.24 -28.27 -25.84
CA GLY A 268 56.89 -28.27 -26.41
C GLY A 268 56.03 -29.40 -25.84
N SER A 269 56.54 -30.63 -25.86
CA SER A 269 55.83 -31.79 -25.30
C SER A 269 55.64 -31.68 -23.78
N ALA A 270 56.61 -31.16 -23.04
CA ALA A 270 56.48 -30.96 -21.59
C ALA A 270 55.41 -29.91 -21.21
N LEU A 271 55.22 -28.88 -22.06
CA LEU A 271 54.15 -27.89 -21.90
C LEU A 271 52.77 -28.47 -22.24
N GLU A 272 52.69 -29.34 -23.25
CA GLU A 272 51.47 -30.06 -23.60
C GLU A 272 51.08 -31.07 -22.51
N GLU A 273 52.05 -31.75 -21.90
CA GLU A 273 51.83 -32.72 -20.82
C GLU A 273 51.44 -32.06 -19.48
N GLN A 274 51.74 -30.78 -19.27
CA GLN A 274 51.43 -30.07 -18.02
C GLN A 274 49.94 -29.83 -17.78
N GLY A 275 49.05 -30.09 -18.75
CA GLY A 275 47.58 -30.04 -18.57
C GLY A 275 46.97 -28.67 -18.30
N HIS A 276 47.77 -27.67 -17.89
CA HIS A 276 47.33 -26.31 -17.60
C HIS A 276 46.70 -25.59 -18.80
N LEU A 277 47.11 -25.94 -20.03
CA LEU A 277 46.47 -25.45 -21.25
C LEU A 277 45.01 -25.92 -21.35
N ALA A 278 44.74 -27.19 -21.05
CA ALA A 278 43.39 -27.74 -21.06
C ALA A 278 42.53 -27.15 -19.92
N GLU A 279 43.11 -26.95 -18.73
CA GLU A 279 42.43 -26.30 -17.60
C GLU A 279 42.06 -24.83 -17.91
N LEU A 280 42.96 -24.09 -18.58
CA LEU A 280 42.69 -22.72 -19.02
C LEU A 280 41.58 -22.68 -20.07
N GLU A 281 41.59 -23.60 -21.02
CA GLU A 281 40.55 -23.72 -22.05
C GLU A 281 39.18 -24.02 -21.45
N GLU A 282 39.10 -24.90 -20.44
CA GLU A 282 37.86 -25.19 -19.71
C GLU A 282 37.35 -23.97 -18.94
N LEU A 283 38.23 -23.25 -18.23
CA LEU A 283 37.91 -22.00 -17.54
C LEU A 283 37.40 -20.93 -18.50
N VAL A 284 38.01 -20.78 -19.68
CA VAL A 284 37.54 -19.86 -20.73
C VAL A 284 36.16 -20.28 -21.22
N GLY A 285 35.88 -21.58 -21.37
CA GLY A 285 34.56 -22.10 -21.69
C GLY A 285 33.51 -21.74 -20.62
N VAL A 286 33.85 -21.89 -19.34
CA VAL A 286 32.96 -21.52 -18.22
C VAL A 286 32.71 -20.01 -18.19
N VAL A 287 33.73 -19.19 -18.45
CA VAL A 287 33.58 -17.73 -18.53
C VAL A 287 32.64 -17.36 -19.68
N ARG A 288 32.84 -17.90 -20.88
CA ARG A 288 31.94 -17.69 -22.02
C ARG A 288 30.49 -18.05 -21.72
N HIS A 289 30.26 -19.18 -21.07
CA HIS A 289 28.90 -19.62 -20.75
C HIS A 289 28.25 -18.74 -19.67
N LYS A 290 29.04 -18.19 -18.75
CA LYS A 290 28.57 -17.19 -17.79
C LYS A 290 28.27 -15.87 -18.49
N ASP A 291 29.07 -15.44 -19.45
CA ASP A 291 28.85 -14.21 -20.23
C ASP A 291 27.56 -14.33 -21.05
N GLU A 292 27.35 -15.45 -21.75
CA GLU A 292 26.10 -15.76 -22.47
C GLU A 292 24.88 -15.70 -21.54
N ARG A 293 24.99 -16.28 -20.33
CA ARG A 293 23.92 -16.23 -19.33
C ARG A 293 23.70 -14.82 -18.76
N ILE A 294 24.75 -14.03 -18.62
CA ILE A 294 24.64 -12.63 -18.19
C ILE A 294 23.90 -11.83 -19.26
N GLU A 295 24.25 -11.99 -20.54
CA GLU A 295 23.56 -11.33 -21.65
C GLU A 295 22.06 -11.68 -21.70
N GLU A 296 21.68 -12.95 -21.50
CA GLU A 296 20.28 -13.37 -21.43
C GLU A 296 19.53 -12.70 -20.26
N LEU A 297 20.17 -12.61 -19.09
CA LEU A 297 19.59 -11.96 -17.90
C LEU A 297 19.46 -10.45 -18.10
N GLU A 298 20.43 -9.81 -18.74
CA GLU A 298 20.37 -8.41 -19.11
C GLU A 298 19.24 -8.13 -20.08
N GLU A 299 19.05 -8.96 -21.10
CA GLU A 299 17.97 -8.79 -22.07
C GLU A 299 16.59 -9.01 -21.41
N ALA A 300 16.47 -10.01 -20.54
CA ALA A 300 15.26 -10.21 -19.73
C ALA A 300 14.98 -9.03 -18.79
N LEU A 301 16.02 -8.42 -18.22
CA LEU A 301 15.89 -7.24 -17.37
C LEU A 301 15.45 -6.02 -18.20
N ARG A 302 16.05 -5.78 -19.37
CA ARG A 302 15.64 -4.72 -20.30
C ARG A 302 14.17 -4.87 -20.68
N GLU A 303 13.72 -6.09 -20.98
CA GLU A 303 12.32 -6.35 -21.31
C GLU A 303 11.39 -6.15 -20.11
N SER A 304 11.77 -6.60 -18.92
CA SER A 304 11.03 -6.36 -17.67
C SER A 304 10.86 -4.85 -17.38
N VAL A 305 11.92 -4.07 -17.62
CA VAL A 305 11.88 -2.60 -17.48
C VAL A 305 10.95 -1.98 -18.53
N ARG A 306 11.03 -2.40 -19.81
CA ARG A 306 10.12 -1.93 -20.87
C ARG A 306 8.66 -2.23 -20.54
N ILE A 307 8.35 -3.44 -20.09
CA ILE A 307 7.00 -3.84 -19.69
C ILE A 307 6.51 -3.00 -18.50
N THR A 308 7.38 -2.78 -17.51
CA THR A 308 7.05 -1.96 -16.33
C THR A 308 6.74 -0.52 -16.73
N ALA A 309 7.57 0.09 -17.58
CA ALA A 309 7.35 1.43 -18.09
C ALA A 309 6.06 1.54 -18.91
N GLY A 310 5.78 0.56 -19.78
CA GLY A 310 4.54 0.51 -20.56
C GLY A 310 3.29 0.37 -19.66
N ARG A 311 3.35 -0.48 -18.63
CA ARG A 311 2.28 -0.64 -17.64
C ARG A 311 2.03 0.66 -16.88
N GLU A 312 3.09 1.35 -16.47
CA GLU A 312 2.99 2.61 -15.73
C GLU A 312 2.35 3.72 -16.58
N GLN A 313 2.72 3.83 -17.86
CA GLN A 313 2.08 4.76 -18.79
C GLN A 313 0.58 4.50 -18.95
N VAL A 314 0.17 3.24 -19.11
CA VAL A 314 -1.24 2.87 -19.18
C VAL A 314 -1.97 3.21 -17.88
N LEU A 315 -1.35 2.95 -16.73
CA LEU A 315 -1.91 3.28 -15.43
C LEU A 315 -2.12 4.80 -15.28
N GLN A 316 -1.12 5.61 -15.64
CA GLN A 316 -1.24 7.08 -15.65
C GLN A 316 -2.34 7.56 -16.62
N GLN A 317 -2.47 6.93 -17.79
CA GLN A 317 -3.53 7.23 -18.75
C GLN A 317 -4.92 6.89 -18.18
N GLU A 318 -5.07 5.75 -17.53
CA GLU A 318 -6.34 5.37 -16.88
C GLU A 318 -6.67 6.27 -15.68
N GLU A 319 -5.68 6.68 -14.89
CA GLU A 319 -5.90 7.64 -13.81
C GLU A 319 -6.37 9.01 -14.30
N THR A 320 -5.75 9.53 -15.38
CA THR A 320 -6.18 10.80 -15.97
C THR A 320 -7.58 10.69 -16.57
N ARG A 321 -7.91 9.58 -17.26
CA ARG A 321 -9.27 9.29 -17.74
C ARG A 321 -10.27 9.21 -16.58
N ARG A 322 -9.92 8.52 -15.49
CA ARG A 322 -10.77 8.41 -14.29
C ARG A 322 -11.03 9.78 -13.67
N LYS A 323 -10.01 10.64 -13.56
CA LYS A 323 -10.18 12.02 -13.07
C LYS A 323 -11.16 12.81 -13.95
N GLN A 324 -11.01 12.73 -15.27
CA GLN A 324 -11.93 13.40 -16.20
C GLN A 324 -13.37 12.86 -16.11
N ILE A 325 -13.54 11.54 -15.94
CA ILE A 325 -14.86 10.93 -15.75
C ILE A 325 -15.47 11.41 -14.43
N MET A 326 -14.70 11.38 -13.33
CA MET A 326 -15.19 11.87 -12.02
C MET A 326 -15.60 13.33 -12.08
N GLU A 327 -14.86 14.19 -12.77
CA GLU A 327 -15.24 15.60 -12.95
C GLU A 327 -16.54 15.74 -13.75
N LYS A 328 -16.71 14.96 -14.82
CA LYS A 328 -17.96 14.96 -15.61
C LYS A 328 -19.13 14.44 -14.79
N VAL A 329 -18.93 13.38 -14.01
CA VAL A 329 -19.95 12.83 -13.10
C VAL A 329 -20.33 13.88 -12.06
N GLY A 330 -19.37 14.54 -11.41
CA GLY A 330 -19.67 15.62 -10.46
C GLY A 330 -20.47 16.77 -11.08
N LYS A 331 -20.13 17.18 -12.32
CA LYS A 331 -20.91 18.19 -13.06
C LYS A 331 -22.33 17.72 -13.37
N LEU A 332 -22.51 16.44 -13.71
CA LEU A 332 -23.83 15.86 -13.98
C LEU A 332 -24.66 15.73 -12.69
N GLU A 333 -24.05 15.32 -11.58
CA GLU A 333 -24.68 15.26 -10.26
C GLU A 333 -25.14 16.65 -9.80
N GLN A 334 -24.29 17.67 -9.94
CA GLN A 334 -24.67 19.05 -9.62
C GLN A 334 -25.84 19.53 -10.49
N ARG A 335 -25.83 19.23 -11.80
CA ARG A 335 -26.95 19.56 -12.69
C ARG A 335 -28.22 18.84 -12.31
N LEU A 336 -28.15 17.54 -11.99
CA LEU A 336 -29.29 16.74 -11.56
C LEU A 336 -29.90 17.32 -10.28
N LEU A 337 -29.08 17.64 -9.29
CA LEU A 337 -29.51 18.29 -8.04
C LEU A 337 -30.18 19.64 -8.33
N SER A 338 -29.57 20.49 -9.15
CA SER A 338 -30.15 21.80 -9.50
C SER A 338 -31.51 21.67 -10.19
N LEU A 339 -31.66 20.68 -11.09
CA LEU A 339 -32.91 20.38 -11.78
C LEU A 339 -33.98 19.85 -10.82
N GLN A 340 -33.61 18.96 -9.90
CA GLN A 340 -34.50 18.41 -8.88
C GLN A 340 -34.98 19.49 -7.92
N THR A 341 -34.08 20.34 -7.42
CA THR A 341 -34.44 21.48 -6.56
C THR A 341 -35.33 22.46 -7.29
N ALA A 342 -34.99 22.82 -8.53
CA ALA A 342 -35.81 23.72 -9.33
C ALA A 342 -37.21 23.14 -9.62
N HIS A 343 -37.31 21.83 -9.82
CA HIS A 343 -38.60 21.13 -9.96
C HIS A 343 -39.40 21.17 -8.65
N ALA A 344 -38.76 20.87 -7.51
CA ALA A 344 -39.40 20.87 -6.20
C ALA A 344 -39.88 22.27 -5.78
N LEU A 345 -39.17 23.34 -6.16
CA LEU A 345 -39.58 24.73 -5.92
C LEU A 345 -40.77 25.18 -6.78
N ARG A 346 -40.96 24.57 -7.96
CA ARG A 346 -42.10 24.83 -8.85
C ARG A 346 -43.31 23.93 -8.55
N CYS A 347 -43.10 22.80 -7.89
CA CYS A 347 -44.16 21.90 -7.49
C CYS A 347 -44.99 22.52 -6.34
N SER A 348 -46.30 22.62 -6.54
CA SER A 348 -47.23 23.26 -5.60
C SER A 348 -47.35 22.54 -4.25
N THR A 349 -47.05 21.24 -4.19
CA THR A 349 -47.05 20.45 -2.95
C THR A 349 -45.68 20.41 -2.28
N CYS A 350 -44.58 20.37 -3.05
CA CYS A 350 -43.23 20.32 -2.49
C CYS A 350 -42.78 21.70 -1.96
N ARG A 351 -43.11 22.80 -2.64
CA ARG A 351 -42.75 24.16 -2.22
C ARG A 351 -43.15 24.49 -0.77
N PRO A 352 -44.41 24.32 -0.32
CA PRO A 352 -44.78 24.63 1.06
C PRO A 352 -44.13 23.71 2.10
N LEU A 353 -43.83 22.45 1.73
CA LEU A 353 -43.11 21.53 2.59
C LEU A 353 -41.64 21.94 2.74
N LEU A 354 -40.98 22.33 1.64
CA LEU A 354 -39.62 22.85 1.65
C LEU A 354 -39.50 24.12 2.47
N THR A 355 -40.40 25.09 2.30
CA THR A 355 -40.37 26.32 3.12
C THR A 355 -40.58 26.00 4.60
N ARG A 356 -41.47 25.05 4.93
CA ARG A 356 -41.68 24.62 6.31
C ARG A 356 -40.45 23.92 6.89
N LEU A 357 -39.76 23.10 6.09
CA LEU A 357 -38.50 22.48 6.50
C LEU A 357 -37.43 23.54 6.79
N GLN A 358 -37.28 24.53 5.91
CA GLN A 358 -36.35 25.65 6.10
C GLN A 358 -36.66 26.46 7.38
N ASP A 359 -37.94 26.71 7.65
CA ASP A 359 -38.36 27.40 8.88
C ASP A 359 -38.04 26.58 10.14
N LEU A 360 -38.26 25.26 10.09
CA LEU A 360 -37.95 24.35 11.19
C LEU A 360 -36.44 24.23 11.42
N GLU A 361 -35.65 24.15 10.34
CA GLU A 361 -34.19 24.14 10.39
C GLU A 361 -33.64 25.44 10.98
N ARG A 362 -34.12 26.60 10.49
CA ARG A 362 -33.76 27.90 11.05
C ARG A 362 -34.11 27.99 12.53
N ARG A 363 -35.29 27.50 12.93
CA ARG A 363 -35.71 27.48 14.33
C ARG A 363 -34.84 26.55 15.18
N LEU A 364 -34.45 25.39 14.65
CA LEU A 364 -33.56 24.46 15.33
C LEU A 364 -32.18 25.08 15.52
N THR A 365 -31.60 25.71 14.49
CA THR A 365 -30.31 26.40 14.58
C THR A 365 -30.36 27.54 15.60
N GLN A 366 -31.44 28.33 15.63
CA GLN A 366 -31.66 29.35 16.66
C GLN A 366 -31.70 28.74 18.06
N LEU A 367 -32.50 27.69 18.29
CA LEU A 367 -32.60 27.04 19.60
C LEU A 367 -31.28 26.40 20.04
N LEU A 368 -30.48 25.87 19.11
CA LEU A 368 -29.15 25.33 19.40
C LEU A 368 -28.17 26.44 19.79
N ALA A 369 -28.22 27.59 19.10
CA ALA A 369 -27.42 28.77 19.45
C ALA A 369 -27.83 29.33 20.82
N GLU A 370 -29.11 29.56 21.06
CA GLU A 370 -29.64 30.01 22.36
C GLU A 370 -29.24 29.05 23.48
N ARG A 371 -29.33 27.73 23.24
CA ARG A 371 -28.91 26.72 24.21
C ARG A 371 -27.41 26.79 24.49
N ARG A 372 -26.59 27.01 23.46
CA ARG A 372 -25.14 27.18 23.61
C ARG A 372 -24.82 28.41 24.45
N ASP A 373 -25.46 29.54 24.17
CA ASP A 373 -25.27 30.79 24.91
C ASP A 373 -25.66 30.61 26.38
N HIS A 374 -26.83 30.01 26.65
CA HIS A 374 -27.26 29.70 28.02
C HIS A 374 -26.28 28.74 28.75
N LEU A 375 -25.72 27.76 28.03
CA LEU A 375 -24.71 26.87 28.61
C LEU A 375 -23.41 27.62 28.93
N GLN A 376 -22.96 28.53 28.05
CA GLN A 376 -21.80 29.39 28.29
C GLN A 376 -22.01 30.31 29.50
N ASP A 377 -23.17 30.95 29.60
CA ASP A 377 -23.51 31.82 30.72
C ASP A 377 -23.56 31.02 32.04
N LEU A 378 -24.16 29.83 32.02
CA LEU A 378 -24.22 28.97 33.20
C LEU A 378 -22.83 28.50 33.64
N THR A 379 -21.98 28.05 32.71
CA THR A 379 -20.63 27.59 33.06
C THR A 379 -19.76 28.75 33.53
N ARG A 380 -19.89 29.93 32.93
CA ARG A 380 -19.24 31.16 33.40
C ARG A 380 -19.66 31.52 34.83
N MET A 381 -20.97 31.57 35.11
CA MET A 381 -21.46 31.87 36.46
C MET A 381 -20.96 30.85 37.50
N LYS A 382 -20.90 29.56 37.14
CA LYS A 382 -20.34 28.53 38.02
C LYS A 382 -18.84 28.72 38.27
N GLN A 383 -18.07 29.04 37.22
CA GLN A 383 -16.63 29.32 37.34
C GLN A 383 -16.39 30.54 38.24
N GLU A 384 -17.07 31.66 37.98
CA GLU A 384 -16.95 32.88 38.77
C GLU A 384 -17.29 32.62 40.26
N ALA A 385 -18.33 31.83 40.55
CA ALA A 385 -18.69 31.48 41.92
C ALA A 385 -17.64 30.59 42.61
N LEU A 386 -17.06 29.62 41.90
CA LEU A 386 -16.00 28.75 42.43
C LEU A 386 -14.70 29.52 42.64
N GLU A 387 -14.32 30.39 41.71
CA GLU A 387 -13.16 31.27 41.81
C GLU A 387 -13.31 32.26 42.98
N ALA A 388 -14.49 32.86 43.16
CA ALA A 388 -14.78 33.72 44.30
C ALA A 388 -14.65 32.97 45.64
N ALA A 389 -15.17 31.74 45.72
CA ALA A 389 -15.04 30.92 46.92
C ALA A 389 -13.59 30.50 47.20
N ILE A 390 -12.79 30.20 46.16
CA ILE A 390 -11.34 29.93 46.30
C ILE A 390 -10.62 31.19 46.82
N SER A 391 -10.89 32.34 46.20
CA SER A 391 -10.35 33.64 46.62
C SER A 391 -10.69 33.96 48.08
N GLU A 392 -11.91 33.66 48.54
CA GLU A 392 -12.30 33.82 49.95
C GLU A 392 -11.45 32.92 50.87
N LYS A 393 -11.24 31.65 50.50
CA LYS A 393 -10.37 30.74 51.26
C LYS A 393 -8.91 31.20 51.27
N ASP A 394 -8.40 31.71 50.16
CA ASP A 394 -7.05 32.27 50.07
C ASP A 394 -6.89 33.56 50.89
N ALA A 395 -7.90 34.42 50.93
CA ALA A 395 -7.91 35.60 51.80
C ALA A 395 -7.87 35.20 53.29
N HIS A 396 -8.65 34.20 53.69
CA HIS A 396 -8.61 33.68 55.06
C HIS A 396 -7.27 33.03 55.41
N LEU A 397 -6.67 32.28 54.49
CA LEU A 397 -5.32 31.74 54.66
C LEU A 397 -4.29 32.85 54.79
N GLY A 398 -4.33 33.87 53.92
CA GLY A 398 -3.43 35.02 53.97
C GLY A 398 -3.55 35.79 55.28
N LEU A 399 -4.76 35.99 55.81
CA LEU A 399 -4.96 36.60 57.13
C LEU A 399 -4.32 35.78 58.25
N LEU A 400 -4.47 34.44 58.21
CA LEU A 400 -3.83 33.55 59.19
C LEU A 400 -2.30 33.59 59.08
N GLU A 401 -1.76 33.59 57.86
CA GLU A 401 -0.32 33.67 57.58
C GLU A 401 0.28 34.98 58.10
N VAL A 402 -0.39 36.12 57.86
CA VAL A 402 0.04 37.44 58.36
C VAL A 402 -0.07 37.54 59.89
N SER A 403 -1.13 36.98 60.49
CA SER A 403 -1.30 36.97 61.96
C SER A 403 -0.29 36.06 62.68
N GLY A 404 0.28 35.09 61.95
CA GLY A 404 1.19 34.06 62.44
C GLY A 404 0.45 32.92 63.14
N ILE A 405 0.78 31.69 62.76
CA ILE A 405 0.21 30.48 63.38
C ILE A 405 0.95 30.20 64.70
N ARG A 406 0.32 30.56 65.82
CA ARG A 406 0.94 30.45 67.16
C ARG A 406 0.29 29.38 68.04
N THR A 407 -0.90 28.92 67.67
CA THR A 407 -1.68 27.93 68.45
C THR A 407 -2.03 26.72 67.60
N ALA A 408 -2.15 25.55 68.24
CA ALA A 408 -2.56 24.31 67.56
C ALA A 408 -3.90 24.47 66.83
N ARG A 409 -4.86 25.21 67.40
CA ARG A 409 -6.15 25.50 66.77
C ARG A 409 -6.02 26.32 65.48
N GLN A 410 -5.11 27.30 65.44
CA GLN A 410 -4.85 28.08 64.22
C GLN A 410 -4.17 27.22 63.14
N ALA A 411 -3.32 26.26 63.53
CA ALA A 411 -2.72 25.31 62.61
C ALA A 411 -3.79 24.37 62.00
N GLU A 412 -4.65 23.80 62.84
CA GLU A 412 -5.78 22.98 62.39
C GLU A 412 -6.74 23.75 61.47
N GLN A 413 -7.04 25.01 61.80
CA GLN A 413 -7.86 25.89 60.97
C GLN A 413 -7.21 26.16 59.60
N ALA A 414 -5.89 26.41 59.57
CA ALA A 414 -5.16 26.60 58.32
C ALA A 414 -5.15 25.32 57.46
N ASP A 415 -5.03 24.14 58.08
CA ASP A 415 -5.08 22.87 57.37
C ASP A 415 -6.48 22.56 56.81
N GLN A 416 -7.54 22.88 57.56
CA GLN A 416 -8.93 22.81 57.08
C GLN A 416 -9.15 23.75 55.88
N LEU A 417 -8.71 25.01 55.96
CA LEU A 417 -8.82 25.96 54.86
C LEU A 417 -8.03 25.52 53.62
N LYS A 418 -6.84 24.95 53.80
CA LYS A 418 -6.06 24.36 52.70
C LYS A 418 -6.77 23.16 52.07
N ALA A 419 -7.39 22.30 52.88
CA ALA A 419 -8.14 21.15 52.38
C ALA A 419 -9.39 21.59 51.60
N ASP A 420 -10.13 22.56 52.13
CA ASP A 420 -11.31 23.12 51.46
C ASP A 420 -10.96 23.86 50.18
N ARG A 421 -9.88 24.65 50.17
CA ARG A 421 -9.35 25.28 48.96
C ARG A 421 -9.02 24.24 47.89
N ARG A 422 -8.29 23.17 48.25
CA ARG A 422 -7.97 22.07 47.32
C ARG A 422 -9.23 21.44 46.72
N ARG A 423 -10.24 21.14 47.55
CA ARG A 423 -11.53 20.62 47.09
C ARG A 423 -12.24 21.57 46.12
N LEU A 424 -12.22 22.88 46.37
CA LEU A 424 -12.82 23.87 45.48
C LEU A 424 -12.05 23.98 44.15
N THR A 425 -10.72 23.93 44.19
CA THR A 425 -9.88 23.91 42.98
C THR A 425 -10.11 22.67 42.14
N ASP A 426 -10.25 21.49 42.75
CA ASP A 426 -10.52 20.26 42.03
C ASP A 426 -11.92 20.29 41.39
N LYS A 427 -12.93 20.79 42.12
CA LYS A 427 -14.27 21.05 41.56
C LYS A 427 -14.26 22.03 40.39
N LEU A 428 -13.46 23.09 40.46
CA LEU A 428 -13.31 24.05 39.34
C LEU A 428 -12.71 23.38 38.10
N LYS A 429 -11.73 22.48 38.28
CA LYS A 429 -11.16 21.70 37.16
C LYS A 429 -12.21 20.76 36.55
N GLU A 430 -12.96 20.04 37.39
CA GLU A 430 -14.04 19.15 36.94
C GLU A 430 -15.12 19.91 36.15
N GLU A 431 -15.57 21.07 36.63
CA GLU A 431 -16.54 21.92 35.93
C GLU A 431 -15.95 22.51 34.64
N ASN A 432 -14.67 22.85 34.59
CA ASN A 432 -14.00 23.29 33.37
C ASN A 432 -13.97 22.19 32.31
N GLU A 433 -13.62 20.97 32.68
CA GLU A 433 -13.66 19.81 31.77
C GLU A 433 -15.09 19.51 31.30
N HIS A 434 -16.05 19.57 32.22
CA HIS A 434 -17.46 19.36 31.90
C HIS A 434 -18.02 20.44 30.96
N SER A 435 -17.62 21.71 31.14
CA SER A 435 -17.97 22.82 30.25
C SER A 435 -17.46 22.59 28.83
N VAL A 436 -16.20 22.16 28.68
CA VAL A 436 -15.63 21.88 27.35
C VAL A 436 -16.39 20.75 26.66
N ARG A 437 -16.72 19.67 27.38
CA ARG A 437 -17.49 18.54 26.84
C ARG A 437 -18.90 18.96 26.40
N LEU A 438 -19.60 19.75 27.22
CA LEU A 438 -20.93 20.27 26.89
C LEU A 438 -20.89 21.19 25.66
N LEU A 439 -19.94 22.11 25.58
CA LEU A 439 -19.82 23.01 24.42
C LEU A 439 -19.49 22.26 23.12
N GLN A 440 -18.78 21.14 23.20
CA GLN A 440 -18.54 20.25 22.05
C GLN A 440 -19.81 19.52 21.62
N GLU A 441 -20.60 19.01 22.57
CA GLU A 441 -21.85 18.29 22.29
C GLU A 441 -22.88 19.17 21.57
N TYR A 442 -22.90 20.48 21.86
CA TYR A 442 -23.78 21.46 21.21
C TYR A 442 -23.07 22.32 20.16
N SER A 443 -21.90 21.89 19.68
CA SER A 443 -21.28 22.50 18.51
C SER A 443 -22.08 22.16 17.25
N VAL A 444 -22.36 23.15 16.40
CA VAL A 444 -23.19 22.98 15.20
C VAL A 444 -22.53 21.97 14.27
N PRO A 445 -23.18 20.86 13.92
CA PRO A 445 -22.65 19.94 12.92
C PRO A 445 -22.59 20.62 11.55
N ASP A 446 -21.42 20.61 10.90
CA ASP A 446 -21.21 21.15 9.53
C ASP A 446 -22.21 20.57 8.51
N THR A 447 -22.78 19.40 8.79
CA THR A 447 -23.73 18.70 7.94
C THR A 447 -25.07 19.43 7.75
N ILE A 448 -25.51 20.25 8.72
CA ILE A 448 -26.76 21.01 8.62
C ILE A 448 -26.57 22.27 7.78
N SER A 449 -25.39 22.90 7.86
CA SER A 449 -25.05 24.05 7.01
C SER A 449 -24.95 23.66 5.53
N HIS A 450 -24.38 22.48 5.22
CA HIS A 450 -24.17 22.07 3.84
C HIS A 450 -25.44 21.55 3.14
N SER A 451 -26.38 20.90 3.83
CA SER A 451 -27.55 20.32 3.15
C SER A 451 -28.48 21.39 2.55
N LEU A 452 -28.56 22.57 3.15
CA LEU A 452 -29.42 23.65 2.65
C LEU A 452 -28.65 24.76 1.91
N ALA A 453 -27.39 25.07 2.29
CA ALA A 453 -26.57 26.00 1.50
C ALA A 453 -26.33 25.47 0.08
N ALA A 454 -26.14 24.15 -0.08
CA ALA A 454 -26.07 23.52 -1.40
C ALA A 454 -27.42 23.51 -2.15
N THR A 455 -28.53 23.65 -1.44
CA THR A 455 -29.89 23.65 -2.02
C THR A 455 -30.32 25.05 -2.47
N LEU A 456 -29.68 26.13 -1.99
CA LEU A 456 -30.10 27.51 -2.28
C LEU A 456 -29.00 28.47 -2.79
N ASN A 457 -27.71 28.12 -2.74
CA ASN A 457 -26.68 28.95 -3.39
C ASN A 457 -26.66 28.71 -4.90
N LEU A 458 -27.67 29.26 -5.58
CA LEU A 458 -27.69 29.53 -7.02
C LEU A 458 -27.36 31.00 -7.31
N GLU A 459 -26.63 31.67 -6.42
CA GLU A 459 -26.09 33.01 -6.65
C GLU A 459 -24.57 32.93 -6.58
N ASP A 460 -23.96 32.95 -7.77
CA ASP A 460 -22.59 33.36 -8.09
C ASP A 460 -21.48 32.98 -7.10
N ASP A 461 -20.95 31.77 -7.28
CA ASP A 461 -19.57 31.42 -6.85
C ASP A 461 -18.68 31.15 -8.06
N GLU A 462 -18.58 32.14 -8.97
CA GLU A 462 -17.30 32.36 -9.65
C GLU A 462 -16.35 32.99 -8.62
N LYS A 463 -15.41 32.17 -8.12
CA LYS A 463 -14.27 32.49 -7.23
C LYS A 463 -14.41 32.06 -5.77
N THR A 464 -14.54 30.76 -5.54
CA THR A 464 -13.91 30.11 -4.37
C THR A 464 -13.22 28.80 -4.74
N HIS A 465 -12.54 28.76 -5.90
CA HIS A 465 -11.40 27.86 -6.08
C HIS A 465 -10.15 28.53 -5.52
N SER A 466 -10.02 28.56 -4.20
CA SER A 466 -8.71 28.69 -3.59
C SER A 466 -8.69 28.02 -2.23
N ASN A 467 -7.83 27.00 -2.16
CA ASN A 467 -7.15 26.58 -0.94
C ASN A 467 -7.88 25.58 -0.02
N VAL A 468 -8.16 24.39 -0.55
CA VAL A 468 -8.06 23.17 0.27
C VAL A 468 -6.74 22.50 -0.11
N GLN A 469 -5.71 22.87 0.66
CA GLN A 469 -4.43 22.23 0.86
C GLN A 469 -4.07 21.07 -0.09
N ASN A 470 -3.37 21.42 -1.17
CA ASN A 470 -2.30 20.61 -1.74
C ASN A 470 -1.15 20.51 -0.72
N GLY A 471 -1.40 19.79 0.37
CA GLY A 471 -0.45 19.58 1.45
C GLY A 471 -0.03 18.13 1.58
N ASN A 472 0.14 17.38 0.48
CA ASN A 472 0.82 16.08 0.57
C ASN A 472 1.35 15.45 -0.73
N LEU A 473 1.46 16.18 -1.84
CA LEU A 473 1.96 15.61 -3.11
C LEU A 473 3.37 16.08 -3.52
N ASN A 474 3.97 17.05 -2.83
CA ASN A 474 5.33 17.50 -3.14
C ASN A 474 6.45 16.69 -2.45
N GLN A 475 6.14 15.85 -1.47
CA GLN A 475 7.18 15.00 -0.85
C GLN A 475 7.57 13.81 -1.73
N SER A 476 6.75 13.44 -2.72
CA SER A 476 7.06 12.31 -3.60
C SER A 476 7.89 12.71 -4.83
N SER A 477 7.81 13.95 -5.32
CA SER A 477 8.68 14.40 -6.42
C SER A 477 10.09 14.74 -5.94
N ASP A 478 10.25 15.16 -4.69
CA ASP A 478 11.56 15.49 -4.12
C ASP A 478 12.38 14.23 -3.83
N LEU A 479 11.72 13.09 -3.50
CA LEU A 479 12.37 11.78 -3.38
C LEU A 479 12.77 11.20 -4.75
N ALA A 480 11.97 11.43 -5.80
CA ALA A 480 12.32 11.01 -7.16
C ALA A 480 13.51 11.82 -7.73
N ASN A 481 13.56 13.13 -7.47
CA ASN A 481 14.67 13.99 -7.89
C ASN A 481 15.95 13.75 -7.08
N ALA A 482 15.84 13.37 -5.79
CA ALA A 482 16.99 12.95 -5.00
C ALA A 482 17.59 11.60 -5.46
N LEU A 483 16.76 10.68 -5.97
CA LEU A 483 17.23 9.40 -6.51
C LEU A 483 17.96 9.54 -7.85
N VAL A 484 17.55 10.51 -8.69
CA VAL A 484 18.21 10.83 -9.97
C VAL A 484 19.53 11.59 -9.75
N MET A 485 19.63 12.43 -8.71
CA MET A 485 20.88 13.12 -8.37
C MET A 485 21.92 12.19 -7.71
N LEU A 486 21.49 11.12 -7.02
CA LEU A 486 22.40 10.13 -6.43
C LEU A 486 22.90 9.07 -7.43
N SER A 487 22.24 8.92 -8.58
CA SER A 487 22.70 8.05 -9.67
C SER A 487 23.60 8.77 -10.69
N SER A 488 23.63 10.11 -10.69
CA SER A 488 24.53 10.93 -11.52
C SER A 488 25.90 11.21 -10.88
N THR A 489 26.16 10.77 -9.65
CA THR A 489 27.44 11.00 -8.93
C THR A 489 28.29 9.74 -8.75
N ALA A 490 27.99 8.66 -9.48
CA ALA A 490 28.73 7.39 -9.37
C ALA A 490 29.49 7.01 -10.66
N GLU A 491 29.39 7.79 -11.72
CA GLU A 491 30.17 7.62 -12.95
C GLU A 491 30.96 8.91 -13.19
N ASP A 492 32.26 8.85 -12.95
CA ASP A 492 33.36 9.71 -13.43
C ASP A 492 34.31 10.13 -12.31
N GLY A 493 35.40 9.36 -12.18
CA GLY A 493 36.45 9.66 -11.21
C GLY A 493 37.72 8.81 -11.31
N GLU A 494 38.04 8.20 -12.46
CA GLU A 494 39.40 7.72 -12.73
C GLU A 494 40.25 8.87 -13.30
N ILE A 495 41.13 9.38 -12.44
CA ILE A 495 42.54 9.72 -12.67
C ILE A 495 42.94 9.99 -14.13
N GLU A 496 43.10 11.26 -14.49
CA GLU A 496 44.13 11.66 -15.48
C GLU A 496 44.66 13.08 -15.17
N VAL A 497 45.72 13.15 -14.36
CA VAL A 497 46.50 14.39 -14.19
C VAL A 497 47.54 14.45 -15.30
N ARG A 498 47.16 15.05 -16.43
CA ARG A 498 48.10 15.49 -17.47
C ARG A 498 48.61 16.88 -17.11
N ILE A 499 49.85 16.95 -16.64
CA ILE A 499 50.60 18.20 -16.47
C ILE A 499 50.98 18.72 -17.86
N SER A 500 50.43 19.86 -18.26
CA SER A 500 51.01 20.78 -19.24
C SER A 500 50.32 22.14 -19.12
N VAL A 501 50.79 22.96 -18.18
CA VAL A 501 50.52 24.41 -18.17
C VAL A 501 51.69 25.10 -18.84
N GLY A 502 51.45 25.60 -20.04
CA GLY A 502 52.18 26.71 -20.61
C GLY A 502 51.19 27.83 -20.88
N MET A 503 51.24 28.89 -20.07
CA MET A 503 50.80 30.23 -20.46
C MET A 503 51.66 31.25 -19.72
N ASN A 504 52.10 32.26 -20.49
CA ASN A 504 52.46 33.58 -20.01
C ASN A 504 51.35 34.19 -19.15
#